data_AF-A0A8B7TI35-F1
#
_entry.id   AF-A0A8B7TI35-F1
#
_cell.length_a   1.000
_cell.length_b   1.000
_cell.length_c   1.000
_cell.angle_alpha   90.00
_cell.angle_beta   90.00
_cell.angle_gamma   90.00
#
_symmetry.space_group_name_H-M   'P 1'
#
loop_
_entity.id
_entity.type
_entity.pdbx_description
1 polymer ?
#
loop_
_entity_poly.entity_id
_entity_poly.type
_entity_poly.pdbx_seq_one_letter_code
_entity_poly.pdbx_strand_id
1 'polypeptide(L)'
;MTGRARARARGRARGQETVQHVGTAASQQPGFTQPRPQQPPADGELVARGRLRGPVGATAKSQEVQISAGFQELSLSERGGRRRDFHDLGVNTRQNLDHVKESKTGSSGIIVRLSTNHFRLTSRPQWALYQYHIDYNPLMEARRLRSALLFQHEDLIGRCHAFDGTILFLPKRLQQKVISDVGMGRGSLGNTDQYSLLCSDLSFPRLLKIMNLQQIGRNYYNPSDPIDIPNHRLVIWPGFTTSILQYENNIMLCTDVSHKVLRSETVLDFMFNLYHQTEEHKFQEQVSKELIGLIVLTKYNNKTYRVDDIDWDQSPKSTFKKADGSEVSFLEYYRKQYNQEITDLKQPVLVSQPKRRRGPGGSLPGPAMLIPELCYLTGLTDKMRNDFNVMKDLAVHTRLTPEQRQREVGRLIDYIHKDDNVQRELRDWGLSFDSNLLSFSGRILQAEKIHQGGRTVRPFVKLDLVVLCRQQQKWM
;
A
#
# COMPACT_ATOMS: atom_id res chain seq x y z
N MET A 1 47.98 -7.75 49.46
CA MET A 1 47.19 -9.00 49.40
C MET A 1 46.45 -8.99 48.06
N THR A 2 46.93 -9.72 47.06
CA THR A 2 46.37 -11.01 46.54
C THR A 2 45.04 -10.86 45.78
N GLY A 3 44.91 -11.13 44.46
CA GLY A 3 45.92 -11.39 43.42
C GLY A 3 45.58 -12.56 42.47
N ARG A 4 45.40 -12.27 41.16
CA ARG A 4 45.40 -13.19 39.99
C ARG A 4 44.27 -14.26 39.98
N ALA A 5 43.95 -14.95 38.88
CA ALA A 5 44.65 -15.13 37.60
C ALA A 5 43.72 -15.20 36.36
N ARG A 6 44.30 -14.92 35.18
CA ARG A 6 43.80 -15.38 33.86
C ARG A 6 44.42 -16.76 33.55
N ALA A 7 43.77 -17.55 32.69
CA ALA A 7 44.44 -18.65 31.98
C ALA A 7 44.05 -18.67 30.49
N ARG A 8 44.99 -19.07 29.63
CA ARG A 8 44.88 -19.15 28.16
C ARG A 8 45.28 -20.56 27.69
N ALA A 9 44.56 -21.04 26.67
CA ALA A 9 45.04 -21.81 25.51
C ALA A 9 45.83 -23.14 25.66
N ARG A 10 45.40 -24.14 24.87
CA ARG A 10 46.14 -25.12 24.02
C ARG A 10 45.08 -26.04 23.37
N GLY A 11 45.16 -26.57 22.14
CA GLY A 11 46.10 -26.37 21.02
C GLY A 11 46.52 -27.70 20.36
N ARG A 12 46.37 -27.83 19.02
CA ARG A 12 46.67 -28.98 18.10
C ARG A 12 45.54 -30.05 18.00
N ALA A 13 45.02 -30.50 16.84
CA ALA A 13 45.57 -31.00 15.54
C ALA A 13 45.98 -32.50 15.61
N ARG A 14 45.85 -33.40 14.60
CA ARG A 14 45.60 -33.35 13.12
C ARG A 14 45.27 -34.78 12.57
N GLY A 15 44.73 -34.95 11.34
CA GLY A 15 44.69 -36.23 10.56
C GLY A 15 43.30 -36.92 10.47
N GLN A 16 42.62 -36.99 9.30
CA GLN A 16 42.73 -37.96 8.16
C GLN A 16 42.06 -39.34 8.45
N GLU A 17 40.95 -39.70 7.78
CA GLU A 17 40.83 -40.52 6.52
C GLU A 17 41.37 -41.96 6.74
N THR A 18 40.66 -43.08 6.52
CA THR A 18 39.70 -43.55 5.47
C THR A 18 38.73 -44.62 6.04
N VAL A 19 37.43 -44.71 5.71
CA VAL A 19 36.72 -45.36 4.56
C VAL A 19 36.70 -46.93 4.52
N GLN A 20 35.47 -47.49 4.54
CA GLN A 20 34.94 -48.74 3.90
C GLN A 20 34.78 -50.12 4.62
N HIS A 21 33.77 -50.85 4.09
CA HIS A 21 33.25 -52.23 4.29
C HIS A 21 32.58 -52.59 5.64
N VAL A 22 31.32 -53.06 5.76
CA VAL A 22 30.35 -53.90 4.98
C VAL A 22 30.40 -55.41 5.29
N GLY A 23 29.28 -55.97 5.76
CA GLY A 23 29.01 -57.42 5.95
C GLY A 23 28.55 -57.77 7.38
N THR A 24 27.26 -57.88 7.75
CA THR A 24 26.21 -58.90 7.46
C THR A 24 26.19 -60.15 8.37
N ALA A 25 25.05 -60.34 9.04
CA ALA A 25 24.46 -61.61 9.56
C ALA A 25 25.13 -62.33 10.75
N ALA A 26 24.47 -63.22 11.51
CA ALA A 26 23.07 -63.30 12.01
C ALA A 26 22.90 -64.55 12.92
N SER A 27 22.46 -64.41 14.18
CA SER A 27 21.93 -65.49 15.07
C SER A 27 21.69 -64.96 16.49
N GLN A 28 20.89 -65.54 17.39
CA GLN A 28 19.54 -66.16 17.27
C GLN A 28 18.85 -66.02 18.66
N GLN A 29 17.51 -66.12 18.74
CA GLN A 29 16.72 -66.01 20.00
C GLN A 29 16.67 -67.36 20.78
N PRO A 30 16.00 -67.48 21.96
CA PRO A 30 14.53 -67.42 22.15
C PRO A 30 14.09 -66.62 23.41
N GLY A 31 12.80 -66.32 23.67
CA GLY A 31 11.55 -66.54 22.92
C GLY A 31 10.29 -66.24 23.77
N PHE A 32 9.11 -66.30 23.10
CA PHE A 32 7.73 -66.32 23.66
C PHE A 32 7.15 -64.98 24.23
N THR A 33 5.90 -64.53 23.97
CA THR A 33 4.85 -64.86 22.95
C THR A 33 3.86 -63.67 22.76
N GLN A 34 2.81 -63.82 21.94
CA GLN A 34 1.58 -62.98 21.88
C GLN A 34 0.34 -63.77 22.38
N PRO A 35 -0.89 -63.17 22.37
CA PRO A 35 -1.77 -63.40 21.21
C PRO A 35 -2.62 -62.19 20.70
N ARG A 36 -3.05 -62.30 19.43
CA ARG A 36 -4.13 -61.55 18.71
C ARG A 36 -5.36 -62.50 18.59
N PRO A 37 -6.48 -62.28 17.83
CA PRO A 37 -6.89 -61.19 16.89
C PRO A 37 -8.36 -60.69 17.04
N GLN A 38 -8.82 -59.77 16.17
CA GLN A 38 -10.09 -59.86 15.39
C GLN A 38 -10.36 -58.65 14.44
N GLN A 39 -11.12 -58.91 13.36
CA GLN A 39 -11.77 -58.08 12.31
C GLN A 39 -12.95 -58.95 11.77
N PRO A 40 -13.98 -58.49 11.02
CA PRO A 40 -14.03 -57.46 9.94
C PRO A 40 -15.34 -56.59 10.03
N PRO A 41 -16.01 -56.04 8.97
CA PRO A 41 -15.70 -55.86 7.53
C PRO A 41 -15.83 -54.39 7.01
N ALA A 42 -15.88 -54.22 5.68
CA ALA A 42 -15.75 -52.95 4.94
C ALA A 42 -17.06 -52.45 4.30
N ASP A 43 -17.14 -51.14 4.01
CA ASP A 43 -17.32 -50.57 2.64
C ASP A 43 -17.51 -49.04 2.67
N GLY A 44 -17.22 -48.36 1.55
CA GLY A 44 -17.52 -46.93 1.34
C GLY A 44 -16.37 -46.09 0.77
N GLU A 45 -16.33 -45.93 -0.55
CA GLU A 45 -15.38 -45.05 -1.25
C GLU A 45 -15.60 -43.56 -0.89
N LEU A 46 -14.51 -42.77 -0.91
CA LEU A 46 -14.46 -41.51 -1.67
C LEU A 46 -13.01 -41.02 -1.84
N VAL A 47 -12.65 -40.66 -3.07
CA VAL A 47 -11.25 -40.40 -3.47
C VAL A 47 -10.82 -38.96 -3.15
N ALA A 48 -9.79 -38.82 -2.30
CA ALA A 48 -9.08 -37.54 -2.11
C ALA A 48 -7.55 -37.75 -2.13
N ARG A 49 -6.90 -37.39 -3.26
CA ARG A 49 -5.43 -37.45 -3.41
C ARG A 49 -4.73 -36.33 -2.62
N GLY A 50 -4.53 -36.54 -1.33
CA GLY A 50 -3.61 -35.73 -0.52
C GLY A 50 -2.16 -36.13 -0.74
N ARG A 51 -1.36 -35.31 -1.44
CA ARG A 51 0.10 -35.53 -1.55
C ARG A 51 0.78 -35.15 -0.23
N LEU A 52 1.28 -36.15 0.49
CA LEU A 52 2.24 -35.98 1.57
C LEU A 52 3.50 -35.23 1.06
N ARG A 53 3.97 -34.25 1.83
CA ARG A 53 5.31 -33.66 1.65
C ARG A 53 5.99 -33.62 3.02
N GLY A 54 7.11 -34.34 3.14
CA GLY A 54 7.89 -34.44 4.37
C GLY A 54 8.59 -33.13 4.74
N PRO A 55 9.22 -33.07 5.94
CA PRO A 55 9.77 -31.84 6.50
C PRO A 55 11.01 -31.38 5.73
N VAL A 56 11.07 -30.09 5.41
CA VAL A 56 12.26 -29.42 4.89
C VAL A 56 12.90 -28.63 6.03
N GLY A 57 14.23 -28.72 6.13
CA GLY A 57 15.00 -28.27 7.29
C GLY A 57 14.90 -26.77 7.61
N ALA A 58 15.17 -26.45 8.88
CA ALA A 58 15.18 -25.08 9.39
C ALA A 58 16.27 -24.24 8.71
N THR A 59 15.86 -23.17 8.03
CA THR A 59 16.75 -22.06 7.65
C THR A 59 16.62 -20.93 8.67
N ALA A 60 17.71 -20.20 8.88
CA ALA A 60 17.84 -19.26 10.00
C ALA A 60 16.84 -18.10 9.91
N LYS A 61 16.20 -17.76 11.03
CA LYS A 61 15.39 -16.55 11.16
C LYS A 61 16.29 -15.32 11.15
N SER A 62 16.35 -14.62 10.03
CA SER A 62 16.65 -13.18 10.07
C SER A 62 15.55 -12.47 10.87
N GLN A 63 15.94 -11.51 11.72
CA GLN A 63 14.95 -10.67 12.39
C GLN A 63 14.30 -9.76 11.34
N GLU A 64 13.00 -9.94 11.08
CA GLU A 64 12.24 -8.98 10.28
C GLU A 64 12.24 -7.62 10.97
N VAL A 65 13.01 -6.70 10.40
CA VAL A 65 13.06 -5.31 10.84
C VAL A 65 11.73 -4.65 10.50
N GLN A 66 10.91 -4.39 11.51
CA GLN A 66 9.67 -3.63 11.33
C GLN A 66 9.98 -2.17 10.99
N ILE A 67 9.78 -1.81 9.73
CA ILE A 67 9.82 -0.44 9.20
C ILE A 67 8.38 0.01 8.94
N SER A 68 8.12 1.32 8.95
CA SER A 68 6.77 1.92 8.74
C SER A 68 6.02 1.33 7.54
N ALA A 69 4.68 1.30 7.60
CA ALA A 69 3.80 0.58 6.68
C ALA A 69 4.09 0.75 5.17
N GLY A 70 4.59 1.91 4.74
CA GLY A 70 5.01 2.17 3.34
C GLY A 70 6.19 1.33 2.82
N PHE A 71 6.91 0.59 3.69
CA PHE A 71 8.07 -0.21 3.28
C PHE A 71 7.75 -1.64 2.82
N GLN A 72 6.61 -2.20 3.21
CA GLN A 72 6.24 -3.60 2.89
C GLN A 72 5.53 -3.77 1.53
N GLU A 73 5.28 -2.68 0.79
CA GLU A 73 4.38 -2.68 -0.38
C GLU A 73 4.97 -3.33 -1.66
N LEU A 74 6.17 -3.92 -1.61
CA LEU A 74 6.89 -4.45 -2.79
C LEU A 74 7.17 -5.96 -2.82
N SER A 75 6.71 -6.76 -1.84
CA SER A 75 6.84 -8.23 -1.88
C SER A 75 5.51 -9.01 -2.01
N LEU A 76 4.37 -8.33 -1.92
CA LEU A 76 3.03 -8.95 -2.01
C LEU A 76 2.41 -8.94 -3.42
N SER A 77 3.03 -8.26 -4.38
CA SER A 77 2.49 -8.06 -5.73
C SER A 77 2.65 -9.25 -6.69
N GLU A 78 3.34 -10.33 -6.30
CA GLU A 78 3.62 -11.49 -7.19
C GLU A 78 2.77 -12.73 -6.95
N ARG A 79 1.84 -12.73 -5.98
CA ARG A 79 0.81 -13.78 -5.94
C ARG A 79 -0.35 -13.42 -6.85
N GLY A 80 -0.35 -14.02 -8.03
CA GLY A 80 -1.46 -13.99 -8.98
C GLY A 80 -2.78 -14.36 -8.30
N GLY A 81 -3.59 -13.35 -8.05
CA GLY A 81 -4.91 -13.44 -7.46
C GLY A 81 -5.79 -12.38 -8.12
N ARG A 82 -7.09 -12.67 -8.22
CA ARG A 82 -8.06 -11.73 -8.81
C ARG A 82 -7.91 -10.36 -8.17
N ARG A 83 -8.09 -9.29 -8.96
CA ARG A 83 -8.35 -7.95 -8.46
C ARG A 83 -9.72 -7.98 -7.76
N ARG A 84 -9.79 -8.54 -6.55
CA ARG A 84 -10.87 -8.25 -5.61
C ARG A 84 -10.65 -6.79 -5.26
N ASP A 85 -11.49 -5.92 -5.81
CA ASP A 85 -11.50 -4.53 -5.40
C ASP A 85 -11.77 -4.52 -3.90
N PHE A 86 -10.84 -3.95 -3.13
CA PHE A 86 -10.81 -4.05 -1.67
C PHE A 86 -11.79 -3.08 -1.01
N HIS A 87 -12.96 -2.94 -1.63
CA HIS A 87 -14.17 -2.35 -1.07
C HIS A 87 -14.86 -3.42 -0.23
N ASP A 88 -14.24 -3.77 0.90
CA ASP A 88 -14.90 -4.54 1.97
C ASP A 88 -15.87 -3.58 2.70
N LEU A 89 -16.88 -3.14 1.96
CA LEU A 89 -17.96 -2.25 2.40
C LEU A 89 -18.91 -2.97 3.38
N GLY A 90 -18.80 -4.30 3.45
CA GLY A 90 -19.42 -5.07 4.50
C GLY A 90 -18.82 -4.69 5.84
N VAL A 91 -19.52 -3.84 6.60
CA VAL A 91 -19.45 -3.87 8.06
C VAL A 91 -19.88 -5.27 8.48
N ASN A 92 -18.90 -6.17 8.55
CA ASN A 92 -18.99 -7.54 9.04
C ASN A 92 -19.14 -7.53 10.57
N THR A 93 -20.07 -6.71 11.07
CA THR A 93 -20.64 -6.90 12.40
C THR A 93 -21.17 -8.32 12.46
N ARG A 94 -20.77 -9.01 13.53
CA ARG A 94 -21.10 -10.42 13.80
C ARG A 94 -22.57 -10.61 14.23
N GLN A 95 -23.50 -9.90 13.58
CA GLN A 95 -24.94 -9.90 13.91
C GLN A 95 -25.54 -11.31 13.80
N ASN A 96 -24.99 -12.13 12.89
CA ASN A 96 -25.37 -13.53 12.68
C ASN A 96 -24.61 -14.52 13.58
N LEU A 97 -23.96 -14.08 14.67
CA LEU A 97 -23.40 -14.95 15.70
C LEU A 97 -24.19 -14.78 17.01
N ASP A 98 -24.90 -15.82 17.42
CA ASP A 98 -25.82 -15.75 18.57
C ASP A 98 -25.14 -15.29 19.86
N HIS A 99 -23.90 -15.72 20.10
CA HIS A 99 -23.09 -15.32 21.27
C HIS A 99 -22.62 -13.86 21.27
N VAL A 100 -22.96 -13.08 20.23
CA VAL A 100 -22.59 -11.67 20.05
C VAL A 100 -23.80 -10.79 19.70
N LYS A 101 -25.02 -11.38 19.72
CA LYS A 101 -26.24 -10.78 19.19
C LYS A 101 -26.66 -9.50 19.93
N GLU A 102 -26.44 -9.44 21.24
CA GLU A 102 -26.77 -8.28 22.08
C GLU A 102 -25.58 -7.34 22.29
N SER A 103 -24.36 -7.87 22.40
CA SER A 103 -23.14 -7.07 22.56
C SER A 103 -21.91 -7.85 22.15
N LYS A 104 -20.94 -7.15 21.56
CA LYS A 104 -19.58 -7.65 21.28
C LYS A 104 -18.52 -7.19 22.29
N THR A 105 -18.95 -6.52 23.35
CA THR A 105 -18.05 -5.92 24.34
C THR A 105 -17.69 -6.94 25.41
N GLY A 106 -16.41 -7.31 25.51
CA GLY A 106 -15.93 -8.23 26.53
C GLY A 106 -15.93 -7.63 27.94
N SER A 107 -16.22 -8.46 28.95
CA SER A 107 -16.31 -8.08 30.36
C SER A 107 -15.05 -8.40 31.20
N SER A 108 -14.12 -9.20 30.68
CA SER A 108 -12.93 -9.69 31.40
C SER A 108 -11.73 -8.75 31.35
N GLY A 109 -10.85 -8.78 32.37
CA GLY A 109 -9.62 -7.99 32.43
C GLY A 109 -9.80 -6.56 32.96
N ILE A 110 -8.72 -5.78 33.00
CA ILE A 110 -8.67 -4.42 33.57
C ILE A 110 -8.94 -3.39 32.48
N ILE A 111 -9.84 -2.42 32.72
CA ILE A 111 -10.13 -1.35 31.75
C ILE A 111 -8.94 -0.38 31.66
N VAL A 112 -8.59 0.01 30.43
CA VAL A 112 -7.53 0.99 30.14
C VAL A 112 -8.02 1.97 29.07
N ARG A 113 -7.65 3.24 29.16
CA ARG A 113 -7.95 4.24 28.12
C ARG A 113 -6.87 4.18 27.04
N LEU A 114 -7.29 4.04 25.79
CA LEU A 114 -6.42 3.95 24.61
C LEU A 114 -6.73 5.09 23.64
N SER A 115 -5.74 5.47 22.85
CA SER A 115 -5.92 6.30 21.65
C SER A 115 -5.82 5.41 20.41
N THR A 116 -6.57 5.75 19.37
CA THR A 116 -6.40 5.20 18.02
C THR A 116 -5.57 6.15 17.15
N ASN A 117 -5.38 5.76 15.88
CA ASN A 117 -4.92 6.61 14.79
C ASN A 117 -6.11 7.05 13.89
N HIS A 118 -7.29 7.21 14.50
CA HIS A 118 -8.53 7.60 13.82
C HIS A 118 -8.99 9.00 14.24
N PHE A 119 -9.45 9.77 13.26
CA PHE A 119 -10.18 11.01 13.46
C PHE A 119 -11.63 10.83 13.03
N ARG A 120 -12.57 11.32 13.83
CA ARG A 120 -14.00 11.27 13.49
C ARG A 120 -14.29 12.26 12.37
N LEU A 121 -15.04 11.81 11.36
CA LEU A 121 -15.68 12.70 10.41
C LEU A 121 -17.06 13.08 10.97
N THR A 122 -17.24 14.36 11.27
CA THR A 122 -18.50 14.94 11.72
C THR A 122 -19.19 15.68 10.57
N SER A 123 -20.52 15.79 10.65
CA SER A 123 -21.35 16.50 9.67
C SER A 123 -22.31 17.45 10.39
N ARG A 124 -22.78 18.48 9.68
CA ARG A 124 -23.77 19.42 10.22
C ARG A 124 -25.09 18.71 10.61
N PRO A 125 -25.89 19.26 11.55
CA PRO A 125 -27.22 18.74 11.83
C PRO A 125 -28.07 18.65 10.55
N GLN A 126 -28.89 17.59 10.44
CA GLN A 126 -29.74 17.32 9.26
C GLN A 126 -28.97 17.23 7.92
N TRP A 127 -27.66 16.96 7.95
CA TRP A 127 -26.90 16.74 6.73
C TRP A 127 -27.41 15.54 5.93
N ALA A 128 -27.50 15.70 4.62
CA ALA A 128 -27.94 14.68 3.68
C ALA A 128 -27.17 14.81 2.38
N LEU A 129 -26.93 13.67 1.72
CA LEU A 129 -26.31 13.59 0.41
C LEU A 129 -27.34 13.12 -0.62
N TYR A 130 -27.42 13.83 -1.74
CA TYR A 130 -28.35 13.51 -2.83
C TYR A 130 -27.59 12.98 -4.03
N GLN A 131 -28.01 11.82 -4.53
CA GLN A 131 -27.46 11.20 -5.73
C GLN A 131 -28.43 11.35 -6.91
N TYR A 132 -27.88 11.77 -8.04
CA TYR A 132 -28.59 11.97 -9.31
C TYR A 132 -27.89 11.17 -10.40
N HIS A 133 -28.66 10.45 -11.21
CA HIS A 133 -28.20 9.88 -12.48
C HIS A 133 -28.29 10.97 -13.55
N ILE A 134 -27.22 11.15 -14.34
CA ILE A 134 -27.12 12.21 -15.36
C ILE A 134 -27.11 11.57 -16.74
N ASP A 135 -28.19 11.77 -17.49
CA ASP A 135 -28.38 11.30 -18.85
C ASP A 135 -28.24 12.45 -19.86
N TYR A 136 -27.47 12.19 -20.92
CA TYR A 136 -27.19 13.16 -21.99
C TYR A 136 -27.95 12.76 -23.25
N ASN A 137 -28.59 13.72 -23.91
CA ASN A 137 -29.21 13.54 -25.22
C ASN A 137 -28.65 14.59 -26.20
N PRO A 138 -27.92 14.20 -27.27
CA PRO A 138 -27.57 12.83 -27.67
C PRO A 138 -26.64 12.12 -26.67
N LEU A 139 -26.53 10.80 -26.79
CA LEU A 139 -25.59 10.01 -25.99
C LEU A 139 -24.15 10.42 -26.26
N MET A 140 -23.39 10.67 -25.19
CA MET A 140 -21.99 11.14 -25.27
C MET A 140 -21.08 10.18 -24.53
N GLU A 141 -19.97 9.72 -25.13
CA GLU A 141 -19.02 8.83 -24.44
C GLU A 141 -17.91 9.60 -23.68
N ALA A 142 -17.57 10.80 -24.15
CA ALA A 142 -16.44 11.56 -23.62
C ALA A 142 -16.72 12.14 -22.22
N ARG A 143 -16.31 11.42 -21.16
CA ARG A 143 -16.46 11.84 -19.75
C ARG A 143 -16.05 13.30 -19.48
N ARG A 144 -14.94 13.78 -20.07
CA ARG A 144 -14.50 15.18 -19.90
C ARG A 144 -15.51 16.19 -20.45
N LEU A 145 -16.13 15.88 -21.59
CA LEU A 145 -17.12 16.74 -22.22
C LEU A 145 -18.45 16.70 -21.47
N ARG A 146 -18.87 15.52 -20.99
CA ARG A 146 -19.99 15.39 -20.03
C ARG A 146 -19.79 16.31 -18.81
N SER A 147 -18.62 16.22 -18.16
CA SER A 147 -18.29 17.09 -17.01
C SER A 147 -18.31 18.57 -17.39
N ALA A 148 -17.71 18.96 -18.52
CA ALA A 148 -17.68 20.35 -18.96
C ALA A 148 -19.08 20.94 -19.21
N LEU A 149 -19.99 20.18 -19.83
CA LEU A 149 -21.37 20.60 -20.04
C LEU A 149 -22.14 20.71 -18.70
N LEU A 150 -22.06 19.67 -17.86
CA LEU A 150 -22.75 19.68 -16.57
C LEU A 150 -22.33 20.88 -15.68
N PHE A 151 -21.04 21.24 -15.70
CA PHE A 151 -20.50 22.32 -14.88
C PHE A 151 -20.86 23.73 -15.38
N GLN A 152 -21.43 23.87 -16.60
CA GLN A 152 -22.01 25.14 -17.04
C GLN A 152 -23.25 25.53 -16.22
N HIS A 153 -23.92 24.56 -15.60
CA HIS A 153 -25.11 24.78 -14.76
C HIS A 153 -24.75 25.02 -13.27
N GLU A 154 -23.65 25.73 -12.98
CA GLU A 154 -23.15 25.98 -11.61
C GLU A 154 -24.22 26.59 -10.70
N ASP A 155 -25.07 27.50 -11.19
CA ASP A 155 -26.16 28.10 -10.40
C ASP A 155 -27.10 27.03 -9.83
N LEU A 156 -27.43 26.03 -10.65
CA LEU A 156 -28.32 24.94 -10.27
C LEU A 156 -27.63 23.90 -9.40
N ILE A 157 -26.48 23.34 -9.82
CA ILE A 157 -25.81 22.25 -9.08
C ILE A 157 -25.00 22.76 -7.88
N GLY A 158 -24.57 24.03 -7.90
CA GLY A 158 -23.68 24.65 -6.93
C GLY A 158 -22.20 24.27 -7.14
N ARG A 159 -21.29 25.09 -6.60
CA ARG A 159 -19.83 24.85 -6.61
C ARG A 159 -19.41 23.53 -5.96
N CYS A 160 -20.18 23.09 -4.97
CA CYS A 160 -19.91 21.88 -4.20
C CYS A 160 -20.66 20.69 -4.79
N HIS A 161 -19.97 19.92 -5.62
CA HIS A 161 -20.50 18.73 -6.26
C HIS A 161 -19.39 17.71 -6.53
N ALA A 162 -19.76 16.44 -6.71
CA ALA A 162 -18.86 15.39 -7.18
C ALA A 162 -19.52 14.62 -8.32
N PHE A 163 -18.81 14.46 -9.44
CA PHE A 163 -19.35 13.84 -10.66
C PHE A 163 -18.36 12.83 -11.26
N ASP A 164 -18.80 11.58 -11.44
CA ASP A 164 -17.97 10.49 -11.97
C ASP A 164 -18.08 10.30 -13.50
N GLY A 165 -18.94 11.09 -14.17
CA GLY A 165 -19.26 10.95 -15.59
C GLY A 165 -20.68 10.44 -15.84
N THR A 166 -21.35 9.86 -14.84
CA THR A 166 -22.73 9.34 -14.94
C THR A 166 -23.55 9.65 -13.68
N ILE A 167 -22.93 9.61 -12.50
CA ILE A 167 -23.54 9.87 -11.21
C ILE A 167 -23.02 11.19 -10.64
N LEU A 168 -23.95 12.08 -10.25
CA LEU A 168 -23.71 13.35 -9.59
C LEU A 168 -24.14 13.26 -8.12
N PHE A 169 -23.27 13.69 -7.21
CA PHE A 169 -23.53 13.81 -5.79
C PHE A 169 -23.53 15.28 -5.35
N LEU A 170 -24.57 15.69 -4.62
CA LEU A 170 -24.77 17.06 -4.14
C LEU A 170 -25.11 17.12 -2.64
N PRO A 171 -24.59 18.10 -1.88
CA PRO A 171 -24.96 18.38 -0.49
C PRO A 171 -26.27 19.21 -0.37
N LYS A 172 -26.89 19.57 -1.50
CA LYS A 172 -28.19 20.26 -1.59
C LYS A 172 -29.16 19.46 -2.45
N ARG A 173 -30.44 19.51 -2.09
CA ARG A 173 -31.52 18.87 -2.87
C ARG A 173 -31.95 19.77 -4.02
N LEU A 174 -31.80 19.29 -5.25
CA LEU A 174 -32.42 19.91 -6.42
C LEU A 174 -33.95 19.83 -6.32
N GLN A 175 -34.64 20.93 -6.62
CA GLN A 175 -36.09 21.02 -6.59
C GLN A 175 -36.75 20.37 -7.82
N GLN A 176 -36.18 20.59 -9.00
CA GLN A 176 -36.63 20.03 -10.28
C GLN A 176 -35.89 18.74 -10.62
N LYS A 177 -36.56 17.84 -11.35
CA LYS A 177 -36.06 16.49 -11.72
C LYS A 177 -35.46 16.44 -13.13
N VAL A 178 -35.64 17.46 -13.97
CA VAL A 178 -35.18 17.50 -15.35
C VAL A 178 -34.66 18.91 -15.64
N ILE A 179 -33.51 19.01 -16.31
CA ILE A 179 -33.05 20.24 -16.95
C ILE A 179 -33.32 20.04 -18.45
N SER A 180 -33.67 21.10 -19.18
CA SER A 180 -33.58 21.07 -20.64
C SER A 180 -32.19 20.56 -21.06
N ASP A 181 -32.17 19.57 -21.95
CA ASP A 181 -30.98 18.89 -22.50
C ASP A 181 -30.24 17.89 -21.58
N VAL A 182 -30.58 17.80 -20.29
CA VAL A 182 -30.00 16.81 -19.35
C VAL A 182 -31.07 16.14 -18.48
N GLY A 183 -31.28 14.84 -18.71
CA GLY A 183 -32.20 14.01 -17.93
C GLY A 183 -31.63 13.67 -16.56
N MET A 184 -32.43 13.82 -15.49
CA MET A 184 -32.01 13.51 -14.12
C MET A 184 -32.84 12.41 -13.45
N GLY A 185 -32.25 11.23 -13.31
CA GLY A 185 -32.78 10.15 -12.49
C GLY A 185 -32.58 10.47 -11.01
N ARG A 186 -33.67 10.49 -10.22
CA ARG A 186 -33.62 10.87 -8.79
C ARG A 186 -33.63 9.65 -7.87
N GLY A 187 -32.55 9.43 -7.13
CA GLY A 187 -32.52 8.63 -5.92
C GLY A 187 -32.57 9.51 -4.67
N SER A 188 -33.14 9.00 -3.57
CA SER A 188 -33.01 9.62 -2.23
C SER A 188 -32.29 8.63 -1.34
N LEU A 189 -31.16 9.01 -0.74
CA LEU A 189 -30.28 8.08 -0.04
C LEU A 189 -30.30 8.28 1.47
N GLY A 190 -30.77 7.26 2.19
CA GLY A 190 -30.66 7.13 3.64
C GLY A 190 -29.56 6.14 4.08
N ASN A 191 -28.72 5.65 3.17
CA ASN A 191 -27.88 4.48 3.43
C ASN A 191 -26.40 4.85 3.64
N THR A 192 -25.96 4.71 4.89
CA THR A 192 -24.63 5.03 5.44
C THR A 192 -23.45 4.57 4.57
N ASP A 193 -23.56 3.42 3.90
CA ASP A 193 -22.46 2.83 3.14
C ASP A 193 -22.03 3.67 1.94
N GLN A 194 -22.96 4.35 1.26
CA GLN A 194 -22.66 5.21 0.10
C GLN A 194 -22.02 6.54 0.49
N TYR A 195 -22.21 6.98 1.74
CA TYR A 195 -21.55 8.16 2.30
C TYR A 195 -20.05 7.91 2.52
N SER A 196 -19.68 6.70 2.95
CA SER A 196 -18.26 6.32 3.08
C SER A 196 -17.56 6.27 1.71
N LEU A 197 -18.26 5.77 0.67
CA LEU A 197 -17.78 5.77 -0.72
C LEU A 197 -17.52 7.18 -1.27
N LEU A 198 -18.47 8.11 -1.11
CA LEU A 198 -18.25 9.51 -1.53
C LEU A 198 -17.00 10.10 -0.87
N CYS A 199 -16.87 9.92 0.45
CA CYS A 199 -15.77 10.52 1.20
C CYS A 199 -14.42 9.93 0.76
N SER A 200 -14.33 8.61 0.59
CA SER A 200 -13.10 7.91 0.23
C SER A 200 -12.65 8.15 -1.21
N ASP A 201 -13.57 8.09 -2.17
CA ASP A 201 -13.22 8.04 -3.58
C ASP A 201 -13.32 9.40 -4.30
N LEU A 202 -14.07 10.37 -3.75
CA LEU A 202 -14.37 11.63 -4.43
C LEU A 202 -13.90 12.89 -3.66
N SER A 203 -14.33 13.11 -2.41
CA SER A 203 -14.02 14.38 -1.72
C SER A 203 -12.64 14.37 -1.05
N PHE A 204 -12.25 13.33 -0.31
CA PHE A 204 -10.98 13.33 0.42
C PHE A 204 -9.73 13.39 -0.50
N PRO A 205 -9.67 12.67 -1.65
CA PRO A 205 -8.59 12.84 -2.63
C PRO A 205 -8.47 14.26 -3.21
N ARG A 206 -9.54 15.06 -3.19
CA ARG A 206 -9.53 16.48 -3.58
C ARG A 206 -8.92 17.34 -2.48
N LEU A 207 -9.29 17.13 -1.21
CA LEU A 207 -8.72 17.84 -0.06
C LEU A 207 -7.19 17.67 0.02
N LEU A 208 -6.69 16.44 -0.15
CA LEU A 208 -5.25 16.14 -0.13
C LEU A 208 -4.49 16.85 -1.26
N LYS A 209 -5.12 17.03 -2.43
CA LYS A 209 -4.55 17.80 -3.55
C LYS A 209 -4.54 19.31 -3.31
N ILE A 210 -5.54 19.85 -2.62
CA ILE A 210 -5.57 21.27 -2.22
C ILE A 210 -4.39 21.57 -1.29
N MET A 211 -4.08 20.65 -0.37
CA MET A 211 -2.87 20.71 0.49
C MET A 211 -1.55 20.45 -0.24
N ASN A 212 -1.54 20.39 -1.58
CA ASN A 212 -0.37 20.09 -2.42
C ASN A 212 0.34 18.75 -2.11
N LEU A 213 -0.34 17.79 -1.46
CA LEU A 213 0.21 16.46 -1.24
C LEU A 213 0.15 15.64 -2.54
N GLN A 214 1.29 15.06 -2.90
CA GLN A 214 1.44 14.28 -4.12
C GLN A 214 1.04 12.82 -3.89
N GLN A 215 0.05 12.35 -4.67
CA GLN A 215 -0.38 10.96 -4.64
C GLN A 215 0.65 10.06 -5.34
N ILE A 216 1.24 9.12 -4.60
CA ILE A 216 2.10 8.06 -5.16
C ILE A 216 1.48 6.72 -4.78
N GLY A 217 0.90 6.04 -5.78
CA GLY A 217 0.10 4.83 -5.56
C GLY A 217 -1.21 5.16 -4.82
N ARG A 218 -1.38 4.60 -3.62
CA ARG A 218 -2.55 4.82 -2.74
C ARG A 218 -2.30 5.85 -1.63
N ASN A 219 -1.06 6.27 -1.46
CA ASN A 219 -0.62 7.11 -0.34
C ASN A 219 -0.25 8.51 -0.84
N TYR A 220 -0.21 9.48 0.07
CA TYR A 220 0.01 10.89 -0.25
C TYR A 220 1.23 11.41 0.51
N TYR A 221 2.12 12.11 -0.18
CA TYR A 221 3.42 12.53 0.34
C TYR A 221 3.64 14.02 0.11
N ASN A 222 4.34 14.69 1.03
CA ASN A 222 4.72 16.09 0.89
C ASN A 222 6.09 16.19 0.21
N PRO A 223 6.20 16.68 -1.04
CA PRO A 223 7.48 16.91 -1.71
C PRO A 223 8.19 18.18 -1.19
N SER A 224 7.48 19.05 -0.47
CA SER A 224 7.93 20.39 -0.08
C SER A 224 8.72 20.41 1.23
N ASP A 225 8.75 19.28 1.95
CA ASP A 225 9.47 19.07 3.20
C ASP A 225 10.25 17.75 3.13
N PRO A 226 11.24 17.63 2.21
CA PRO A 226 12.03 16.42 2.03
C PRO A 226 13.07 16.27 3.15
N ILE A 227 13.33 15.03 3.56
CA ILE A 227 14.42 14.68 4.47
C ILE A 227 15.54 14.03 3.66
N ASP A 228 16.64 14.76 3.48
CA ASP A 228 17.80 14.28 2.74
C ASP A 228 18.70 13.37 3.60
N ILE A 229 19.16 12.26 3.00
CA ILE A 229 20.20 11.39 3.54
C ILE A 229 21.37 11.41 2.52
N PRO A 230 22.21 12.47 2.56
CA PRO A 230 23.19 12.74 1.50
C PRO A 230 24.25 11.64 1.37
N ASN A 231 24.65 11.02 2.48
CA ASN A 231 25.63 9.92 2.53
C ASN A 231 25.26 8.74 1.62
N HIS A 232 23.96 8.53 1.37
CA HIS A 232 23.42 7.39 0.61
C HIS A 232 22.68 7.81 -0.66
N ARG A 233 22.74 9.10 -1.04
CA ARG A 233 21.98 9.71 -2.16
C ARG A 233 20.48 9.38 -2.11
N LEU A 234 19.91 9.42 -0.92
CA LEU A 234 18.49 9.16 -0.67
C LEU A 234 17.77 10.42 -0.22
N VAL A 235 16.51 10.52 -0.62
CA VAL A 235 15.56 11.53 -0.15
C VAL A 235 14.34 10.79 0.39
N ILE A 236 13.85 11.16 1.57
CA ILE A 236 12.58 10.69 2.10
C ILE A 236 11.55 11.79 1.95
N TRP A 237 10.42 11.50 1.30
CA TRP A 237 9.23 12.33 1.41
C TRP A 237 8.34 11.80 2.53
N PRO A 238 8.06 12.59 3.58
CA PRO A 238 7.09 12.25 4.60
C PRO A 238 5.68 12.27 4.00
N GLY A 239 4.76 11.52 4.60
CA GLY A 239 3.41 11.42 4.08
C GLY A 239 2.50 10.55 4.93
N PHE A 240 1.33 10.26 4.37
CA PHE A 240 0.24 9.60 5.07
C PHE A 240 -0.34 8.48 4.22
N THR A 241 -0.54 7.33 4.86
CA THR A 241 -1.58 6.38 4.45
C THR A 241 -2.91 6.90 5.01
N THR A 242 -3.99 6.82 4.23
CA THR A 242 -5.30 7.37 4.61
C THR A 242 -6.42 6.48 4.10
N SER A 243 -7.42 6.22 4.94
CA SER A 243 -8.63 5.47 4.57
C SER A 243 -9.82 6.02 5.36
N ILE A 244 -10.93 6.32 4.68
CA ILE A 244 -12.19 6.69 5.33
C ILE A 244 -13.13 5.49 5.26
N LEU A 245 -13.70 5.09 6.39
CA LEU A 245 -14.62 3.96 6.47
C LEU A 245 -15.74 4.27 7.45
N GLN A 246 -16.91 3.65 7.21
CA GLN A 246 -17.94 3.52 8.23
C GLN A 246 -17.49 2.48 9.27
N TYR A 247 -17.48 2.88 10.53
CA TYR A 247 -17.32 2.01 11.68
C TYR A 247 -18.66 1.85 12.40
N GLU A 248 -18.68 1.25 13.59
CA GLU A 248 -19.93 0.93 14.32
C GLU A 248 -20.88 2.12 14.47
N ASN A 249 -20.36 3.27 14.90
CA ASN A 249 -21.16 4.43 15.26
C ASN A 249 -20.87 5.68 14.41
N ASN A 250 -19.78 5.69 13.63
CA ASN A 250 -19.24 6.89 12.98
C ASN A 250 -18.50 6.56 11.67
N ILE A 251 -18.52 7.50 10.72
CA ILE A 251 -17.50 7.56 9.67
C ILE A 251 -16.21 8.09 10.29
N MET A 252 -15.07 7.45 10.02
CA MET A 252 -13.78 7.89 10.57
C MET A 252 -12.66 7.80 9.52
N LEU A 253 -11.78 8.79 9.53
CA LEU A 253 -10.50 8.79 8.83
C LEU A 253 -9.48 8.02 9.67
N CYS A 254 -9.10 6.84 9.21
CA CYS A 254 -7.89 6.14 9.64
C CYS A 254 -6.68 6.73 8.90
N THR A 255 -5.64 7.13 9.62
CA THR A 255 -4.39 7.61 9.00
C THR A 255 -3.16 7.12 9.76
N ASP A 256 -2.09 6.78 9.05
CA ASP A 256 -0.79 6.41 9.64
C ASP A 256 0.36 6.96 8.80
N VAL A 257 1.49 7.23 9.46
CA VAL A 257 2.68 7.84 8.86
C VAL A 257 3.30 6.92 7.83
N SER A 258 3.49 7.45 6.63
CA SER A 258 4.14 6.79 5.50
C SER A 258 5.40 7.56 5.09
N HIS A 259 6.39 6.85 4.57
CA HIS A 259 7.64 7.42 4.09
C HIS A 259 7.90 6.91 2.67
N LYS A 260 8.03 7.81 1.69
CA LYS A 260 8.46 7.43 0.34
C LYS A 260 9.96 7.68 0.22
N VAL A 261 10.73 6.60 0.06
CA VAL A 261 12.16 6.70 -0.22
C VAL A 261 12.38 6.79 -1.73
N LEU A 262 13.07 7.84 -2.14
CA LEU A 262 13.47 8.17 -3.50
C LEU A 262 15.00 8.28 -3.54
N ARG A 263 15.61 8.08 -4.71
CA ARG A 263 17.03 8.40 -4.92
C ARG A 263 17.14 9.83 -5.43
N SER A 264 18.19 10.52 -5.01
CA SER A 264 18.49 11.90 -5.44
C SER A 264 18.87 11.97 -6.92
N GLU A 265 19.38 10.86 -7.49
CA GLU A 265 19.83 10.75 -8.88
C GLU A 265 18.70 10.34 -9.85
N THR A 266 18.73 10.89 -11.06
CA THR A 266 17.82 10.47 -12.14
C THR A 266 18.24 9.12 -12.72
N VAL A 267 17.39 8.53 -13.55
CA VAL A 267 17.77 7.35 -14.34
C VAL A 267 18.92 7.67 -15.29
N LEU A 268 18.97 8.87 -15.86
CA LEU A 268 20.08 9.30 -16.71
C LEU A 268 21.40 9.42 -15.92
N ASP A 269 21.38 10.04 -14.75
CA ASP A 269 22.56 10.14 -13.87
C ASP A 269 23.08 8.76 -13.46
N PHE A 270 22.16 7.83 -13.14
CA PHE A 270 22.49 6.44 -12.87
C PHE A 270 23.15 5.76 -14.08
N MET A 271 22.65 6.01 -15.29
CA MET A 271 23.24 5.48 -16.53
C MET A 271 24.64 6.05 -16.77
N PHE A 272 24.88 7.36 -16.59
CA PHE A 272 26.23 7.92 -16.67
C PHE A 272 27.17 7.33 -15.59
N ASN A 273 26.71 7.21 -14.35
CA ASN A 273 27.48 6.58 -13.28
C ASN A 273 27.89 5.13 -13.60
N LEU A 274 27.01 4.37 -14.26
CA LEU A 274 27.28 2.99 -14.68
C LEU A 274 28.20 2.92 -15.91
N TYR A 275 28.10 3.86 -16.84
CA TYR A 275 28.99 3.99 -18.01
C TYR A 275 30.44 4.19 -17.57
N HIS A 276 30.69 5.05 -16.57
CA HIS A 276 32.03 5.25 -16.00
C HIS A 276 32.61 4.06 -15.23
N GLN A 277 31.80 3.03 -14.94
CA GLN A 277 32.20 1.84 -14.17
C GLN A 277 32.25 0.56 -15.02
N THR A 278 31.84 0.62 -16.29
CA THR A 278 31.61 -0.55 -17.14
C THR A 278 32.31 -0.38 -18.49
N GLU A 279 32.81 -1.47 -19.06
CA GLU A 279 33.32 -1.48 -20.43
C GLU A 279 32.18 -1.17 -21.42
N GLU A 280 32.43 -0.33 -22.43
CA GLU A 280 31.41 0.19 -23.35
C GLU A 280 30.53 -0.90 -23.97
N HIS A 281 31.13 -2.01 -24.41
CA HIS A 281 30.40 -3.13 -25.03
C HIS A 281 29.45 -3.90 -24.08
N LYS A 282 29.59 -3.75 -22.75
CA LYS A 282 28.71 -4.34 -21.72
C LYS A 282 27.71 -3.34 -21.15
N PHE A 283 27.81 -2.07 -21.53
CA PHE A 283 27.01 -1.00 -20.94
C PHE A 283 25.50 -1.25 -21.09
N GLN A 284 25.01 -1.53 -22.30
CA GLN A 284 23.59 -1.75 -22.55
C GLN A 284 23.04 -2.96 -21.79
N GLU A 285 23.80 -4.07 -21.74
CA GLU A 285 23.42 -5.27 -20.99
C GLU A 285 23.30 -4.98 -19.49
N GLN A 286 24.30 -4.30 -18.91
CA GLN A 286 24.34 -4.01 -17.48
C GLN A 286 23.29 -2.97 -17.06
N VAL A 287 23.05 -1.94 -17.88
CA VAL A 287 21.95 -0.98 -17.67
C VAL A 287 20.61 -1.71 -17.68
N SER A 288 20.37 -2.55 -18.69
CA SER A 288 19.11 -3.31 -18.82
C SER A 288 18.90 -4.23 -17.61
N LYS A 289 19.96 -4.90 -17.13
CA LYS A 289 19.92 -5.79 -15.97
C LYS A 289 19.63 -5.08 -14.64
N GLU A 290 20.14 -3.87 -14.43
CA GLU A 290 19.90 -3.11 -13.18
C GLU A 290 18.61 -2.27 -13.23
N LEU A 291 18.13 -1.86 -14.41
CA LEU A 291 16.93 -1.01 -14.56
C LEU A 291 15.63 -1.77 -14.83
N ILE A 292 15.63 -2.85 -15.62
CA ILE A 292 14.40 -3.55 -16.00
C ILE A 292 13.78 -4.20 -14.76
N GLY A 293 12.48 -3.95 -14.57
CA GLY A 293 11.71 -4.35 -13.39
C GLY A 293 11.65 -3.30 -12.29
N LEU A 294 12.53 -2.29 -12.29
CA LEU A 294 12.47 -1.19 -11.32
C LEU A 294 11.27 -0.28 -11.56
N ILE A 295 10.89 0.45 -10.49
CA ILE A 295 9.85 1.47 -10.54
C ILE A 295 10.50 2.85 -10.55
N VAL A 296 10.20 3.64 -11.58
CA VAL A 296 10.64 5.02 -11.75
C VAL A 296 9.50 6.00 -11.44
N LEU A 297 9.81 7.16 -10.86
CA LEU A 297 8.89 8.26 -10.61
C LEU A 297 9.15 9.39 -11.62
N THR A 298 8.12 9.80 -12.34
CA THR A 298 8.23 10.89 -13.32
C THR A 298 8.10 12.26 -12.67
N LYS A 299 9.10 13.13 -12.86
CA LYS A 299 9.21 14.45 -12.16
C LYS A 299 8.01 15.37 -12.36
N TYR A 300 7.42 15.32 -13.55
CA TYR A 300 6.43 16.29 -14.04
C TYR A 300 4.98 15.98 -13.66
N ASN A 301 4.67 14.76 -13.19
CA ASN A 301 3.32 14.41 -12.76
C ASN A 301 3.24 13.35 -11.64
N ASN A 302 4.39 12.94 -11.09
CA ASN A 302 4.54 12.00 -9.97
C ASN A 302 3.90 10.62 -10.21
N LYS A 303 3.70 10.23 -11.46
CA LYS A 303 3.30 8.86 -11.78
C LYS A 303 4.49 7.94 -11.73
N THR A 304 4.26 6.78 -11.11
CA THR A 304 5.19 5.67 -11.07
C THR A 304 4.95 4.74 -12.23
N TYR A 305 6.03 4.36 -12.92
CA TYR A 305 6.03 3.41 -14.02
C TYR A 305 7.02 2.29 -13.71
N ARG A 306 6.69 1.05 -14.09
CA ARG A 306 7.67 -0.04 -14.09
C ARG A 306 8.41 0.00 -15.43
N VAL A 307 9.73 0.04 -15.40
CA VAL A 307 10.55 -0.17 -16.60
C VAL A 307 10.40 -1.64 -16.98
N ASP A 308 9.84 -1.93 -18.15
CA ASP A 308 9.73 -3.30 -18.67
C ASP A 308 10.73 -3.55 -19.81
N ASP A 309 11.20 -2.50 -20.50
CA ASP A 309 12.29 -2.56 -21.50
C ASP A 309 12.99 -1.18 -21.68
N ILE A 310 14.07 -1.13 -22.47
CA ILE A 310 14.77 0.11 -22.86
C ILE A 310 14.96 0.11 -24.38
N ASP A 311 14.42 1.13 -25.04
CA ASP A 311 14.58 1.37 -26.47
C ASP A 311 15.84 2.21 -26.69
N TRP A 312 16.86 1.58 -27.29
CA TRP A 312 18.17 2.18 -27.58
C TRP A 312 18.24 2.84 -28.97
N ASP A 313 17.28 2.58 -29.84
CA ASP A 313 17.21 3.14 -31.19
C ASP A 313 16.46 4.49 -31.20
N GLN A 314 15.57 4.71 -30.23
CA GLN A 314 14.88 5.98 -30.02
C GLN A 314 15.64 6.93 -29.10
N SER A 315 15.38 8.23 -29.29
CA SER A 315 15.95 9.34 -28.51
C SER A 315 14.89 10.43 -28.27
N PRO A 316 15.13 11.46 -27.43
CA PRO A 316 14.21 12.59 -27.28
C PRO A 316 13.81 13.32 -28.57
N LYS A 317 14.59 13.17 -29.65
CA LYS A 317 14.28 13.71 -30.99
C LYS A 317 13.27 12.86 -31.77
N SER A 318 13.13 11.58 -31.45
CA SER A 318 12.19 10.66 -32.10
C SER A 318 10.75 11.13 -31.90
N THR A 319 9.89 10.84 -32.88
CA THR A 319 8.48 11.22 -32.90
C THR A 319 7.55 10.07 -32.53
N PHE A 320 6.38 10.41 -31.98
CA PHE A 320 5.30 9.46 -31.74
C PHE A 320 3.95 10.06 -32.15
N LYS A 321 2.99 9.20 -32.46
CA LYS A 321 1.61 9.58 -32.78
C LYS A 321 0.81 9.81 -31.50
N LYS A 322 0.21 10.99 -31.36
CA LYS A 322 -0.76 11.31 -30.31
C LYS A 322 -2.11 10.65 -30.60
N ALA A 323 -3.00 10.71 -29.61
CA ALA A 323 -4.37 10.24 -29.72
C ALA A 323 -5.25 11.02 -30.73
N ASP A 324 -4.84 12.24 -31.11
CA ASP A 324 -5.47 13.05 -32.17
C ASP A 324 -4.94 12.72 -33.58
N GLY A 325 -4.02 11.75 -33.72
CA GLY A 325 -3.38 11.38 -34.97
C GLY A 325 -2.18 12.25 -35.37
N SER A 326 -1.93 13.38 -34.68
CA SER A 326 -0.76 14.23 -34.94
C SER A 326 0.54 13.59 -34.45
N GLU A 327 1.62 13.81 -35.19
CA GLU A 327 2.97 13.43 -34.76
C GLU A 327 3.63 14.57 -33.97
N VAL A 328 4.43 14.20 -32.97
CA VAL A 328 5.21 15.14 -32.16
C VAL A 328 6.48 14.45 -31.66
N SER A 329 7.58 15.18 -31.51
CA SER A 329 8.78 14.67 -30.84
C SER A 329 8.56 14.55 -29.33
N PHE A 330 9.29 13.65 -28.66
CA PHE A 330 9.27 13.62 -27.19
C PHE A 330 9.68 14.98 -26.61
N LEU A 331 10.74 15.60 -27.15
CA LEU A 331 11.21 16.93 -26.78
C LEU A 331 10.09 17.99 -26.81
N GLU A 332 9.38 18.12 -27.93
CA GLU A 332 8.28 19.09 -28.03
C GLU A 332 7.09 18.75 -27.14
N TYR A 333 6.76 17.47 -26.99
CA TYR A 333 5.66 17.04 -26.13
C TYR A 333 5.93 17.39 -24.67
N TYR A 334 7.12 17.07 -24.14
CA TYR A 334 7.48 17.38 -22.75
C TYR A 334 7.56 18.90 -22.49
N ARG A 335 8.05 19.68 -23.45
CA ARG A 335 8.05 21.15 -23.37
C ARG A 335 6.64 21.73 -23.38
N LYS A 336 5.79 21.34 -24.35
CA LYS A 336 4.43 21.89 -24.51
C LYS A 336 3.45 21.41 -23.43
N GLN A 337 3.53 20.16 -22.98
CA GLN A 337 2.56 19.55 -22.07
C GLN A 337 2.90 19.72 -20.58
N TYR A 338 4.19 19.84 -20.24
CA TYR A 338 4.69 19.82 -18.87
C TYR A 338 5.73 20.89 -18.55
N ASN A 339 6.04 21.78 -19.50
CA ASN A 339 7.09 22.81 -19.39
C ASN A 339 8.43 22.23 -18.90
N GLN A 340 8.79 21.04 -19.41
CA GLN A 340 10.08 20.40 -19.13
C GLN A 340 11.02 20.58 -20.32
N GLU A 341 12.26 20.95 -20.05
CA GLU A 341 13.34 20.92 -21.03
C GLU A 341 14.18 19.66 -20.84
N ILE A 342 14.67 19.10 -21.95
CA ILE A 342 15.49 17.88 -21.97
C ILE A 342 16.87 18.29 -22.49
N THR A 343 17.90 18.03 -21.71
CA THR A 343 19.27 18.50 -21.98
C THR A 343 20.05 17.51 -22.84
N ASP A 344 20.00 16.21 -22.53
CA ASP A 344 20.66 15.18 -23.35
C ASP A 344 19.71 14.68 -24.45
N LEU A 345 20.01 15.02 -25.70
CA LEU A 345 19.21 14.61 -26.86
C LEU A 345 19.63 13.27 -27.46
N LYS A 346 20.61 12.56 -26.87
CA LYS A 346 21.10 11.24 -27.28
C LYS A 346 20.77 10.11 -26.30
N GLN A 347 20.22 10.42 -25.12
CA GLN A 347 19.78 9.41 -24.15
C GLN A 347 18.72 8.46 -24.78
N PRO A 348 18.72 7.17 -24.41
CA PRO A 348 17.71 6.21 -24.86
C PRO A 348 16.35 6.46 -24.20
N VAL A 349 15.34 5.67 -24.57
CA VAL A 349 13.95 5.83 -24.07
C VAL A 349 13.52 4.61 -23.25
N LEU A 350 13.02 4.83 -22.04
CA LEU A 350 12.49 3.75 -21.19
C LEU A 350 11.10 3.33 -21.67
N VAL A 351 10.84 2.03 -21.73
CA VAL A 351 9.56 1.45 -22.13
C VAL A 351 8.83 0.89 -20.91
N SER A 352 7.58 1.31 -20.70
CA SER A 352 6.70 0.77 -19.66
C SER A 352 5.44 0.17 -20.29
N GLN A 353 5.22 -1.13 -20.10
CA GLN A 353 4.13 -1.86 -20.75
C GLN A 353 2.90 -1.95 -19.82
N PRO A 354 1.76 -1.32 -20.16
CA PRO A 354 0.58 -1.33 -19.30
C PRO A 354 -0.07 -2.73 -19.27
N LYS A 355 0.20 -3.49 -18.20
CA LYS A 355 -0.28 -4.88 -17.99
C LYS A 355 -1.80 -5.08 -17.87
N ARG A 356 -2.62 -4.06 -18.18
CA ARG A 356 -4.09 -4.12 -18.11
C ARG A 356 -4.76 -3.42 -19.29
N ARG A 357 -5.65 -4.15 -19.97
CA ARG A 357 -6.65 -3.63 -20.91
C ARG A 357 -7.60 -2.66 -20.19
N ARG A 358 -8.04 -1.60 -20.86
CA ARG A 358 -8.99 -0.61 -20.29
C ARG A 358 -10.42 -0.98 -20.67
N GLY A 359 -11.18 -1.51 -19.70
CA GLY A 359 -12.60 -1.84 -19.86
C GLY A 359 -12.87 -3.20 -20.55
N PRO A 360 -14.14 -3.66 -20.56
CA PRO A 360 -14.54 -4.87 -21.27
C PRO A 360 -14.32 -4.69 -22.78
N GLY A 361 -13.59 -5.62 -23.41
CA GLY A 361 -13.28 -5.53 -24.85
C GLY A 361 -12.22 -4.49 -25.26
N GLY A 362 -11.72 -3.67 -24.34
CA GLY A 362 -10.79 -2.60 -24.66
C GLY A 362 -9.43 -3.06 -25.19
N SER A 363 -8.86 -2.26 -26.10
CA SER A 363 -7.50 -2.40 -26.60
C SER A 363 -6.47 -2.30 -25.47
N LEU A 364 -5.30 -2.92 -25.67
CA LEU A 364 -4.13 -2.63 -24.84
C LEU A 364 -3.74 -1.17 -25.13
N PRO A 365 -3.60 -0.31 -24.10
CA PRO A 365 -2.96 0.98 -24.32
C PRO A 365 -1.54 0.72 -24.83
N GLY A 366 -1.06 1.53 -25.78
CA GLY A 366 0.33 1.44 -26.24
C GLY A 366 1.33 1.63 -25.09
N PRO A 367 2.59 1.19 -25.28
CA PRO A 367 3.65 1.39 -24.29
C PRO A 367 3.78 2.87 -23.91
N ALA A 368 4.01 3.13 -22.63
CA ALA A 368 4.42 4.45 -22.18
C ALA A 368 5.93 4.59 -22.35
N MET A 369 6.33 5.47 -23.27
CA MET A 369 7.71 5.82 -23.56
C MET A 369 8.12 7.00 -22.65
N LEU A 370 9.23 6.87 -21.91
CA LEU A 370 9.65 7.81 -20.87
C LEU A 370 11.11 8.19 -21.02
N ILE A 371 11.45 9.44 -20.76
CA ILE A 371 12.82 9.96 -20.87
C ILE A 371 13.57 9.77 -19.53
N PRO A 372 14.76 9.12 -19.51
CA PRO A 372 15.55 8.86 -18.31
C PRO A 372 15.82 10.10 -17.42
N GLU A 373 16.14 11.24 -18.03
CA GLU A 373 16.40 12.54 -17.35
C GLU A 373 15.18 13.04 -16.55
N LEU A 374 13.97 12.71 -16.99
CA LEU A 374 12.70 13.10 -16.37
C LEU A 374 12.17 12.06 -15.39
N CYS A 375 12.98 11.05 -15.05
CA CYS A 375 12.64 9.94 -14.17
C CYS A 375 13.61 9.86 -12.98
N TYR A 376 13.08 9.76 -11.75
CA TYR A 376 13.85 9.37 -10.56
C TYR A 376 13.71 7.87 -10.29
N LEU A 377 14.78 7.24 -9.80
CA LEU A 377 14.72 5.88 -9.28
C LEU A 377 14.01 5.85 -7.92
N THR A 378 13.07 4.93 -7.73
CA THR A 378 12.32 4.81 -6.46
C THR A 378 12.73 3.59 -5.65
N GLY A 379 12.69 3.73 -4.33
CA GLY A 379 13.00 2.65 -3.40
C GLY A 379 14.47 2.23 -3.38
N LEU A 380 14.76 1.35 -2.42
CA LEU A 380 16.08 0.78 -2.20
C LEU A 380 16.34 -0.37 -3.19
N THR A 381 17.56 -0.47 -3.72
CA THR A 381 18.06 -1.72 -4.31
C THR A 381 18.21 -2.80 -3.25
N ASP A 382 18.32 -4.07 -3.65
CA ASP A 382 18.66 -5.14 -2.70
C ASP A 382 20.07 -4.96 -2.12
N LYS A 383 21.00 -4.36 -2.87
CA LYS A 383 22.32 -3.95 -2.35
C LYS A 383 22.16 -2.97 -1.16
N MET A 384 21.31 -1.96 -1.30
CA MET A 384 21.01 -0.98 -0.25
C MET A 384 20.22 -1.57 0.94
N ARG A 385 19.30 -2.51 0.69
CA ARG A 385 18.57 -3.22 1.75
C ARG A 385 19.48 -4.10 2.61
N ASN A 386 20.53 -4.65 2.00
CA ASN A 386 21.53 -5.49 2.67
C ASN A 386 22.65 -4.67 3.34
N ASP A 387 22.78 -3.37 3.04
CA ASP A 387 23.74 -2.48 3.70
C ASP A 387 23.20 -2.00 5.05
N PHE A 388 23.87 -2.40 6.12
CA PHE A 388 23.52 -2.02 7.49
C PHE A 388 23.59 -0.51 7.74
N ASN A 389 24.53 0.21 7.13
CA ASN A 389 24.70 1.65 7.34
C ASN A 389 23.56 2.43 6.68
N VAL A 390 23.21 2.08 5.44
CA VAL A 390 22.03 2.65 4.74
C VAL A 390 20.77 2.43 5.57
N MET A 391 20.55 1.19 6.03
CA MET A 391 19.35 0.83 6.79
C MET A 391 19.33 1.40 8.21
N LYS A 392 20.48 1.70 8.81
CA LYS A 392 20.62 2.36 10.11
C LYS A 392 20.27 3.85 9.99
N ASP A 393 20.87 4.56 9.04
CA ASP A 393 20.63 6.00 8.87
C ASP A 393 19.18 6.26 8.44
N LEU A 394 18.64 5.43 7.54
CA LEU A 394 17.22 5.43 7.17
C LEU A 394 16.29 5.15 8.36
N ALA A 395 16.70 4.29 9.30
CA ALA A 395 15.89 3.95 10.47
C ALA A 395 15.71 5.12 11.43
N VAL A 396 16.67 6.05 11.52
CA VAL A 396 16.59 7.25 12.37
C VAL A 396 15.37 8.10 12.02
N HIS A 397 15.04 8.20 10.73
CA HIS A 397 13.92 9.00 10.23
C HIS A 397 12.62 8.20 10.09
N THR A 398 12.70 6.88 9.85
CA THR A 398 11.51 6.06 9.55
C THR A 398 10.93 5.29 10.74
N ARG A 399 11.71 5.07 11.81
CA ARG A 399 11.27 4.34 13.02
C ARG A 399 10.86 5.29 14.14
N LEU A 400 9.58 5.65 14.14
CA LEU A 400 8.98 6.52 15.14
C LEU A 400 8.55 5.75 16.41
N THR A 401 8.80 6.30 17.59
CA THR A 401 8.16 5.85 18.85
C THR A 401 6.65 6.10 18.81
N PRO A 402 5.82 5.47 19.68
CA PRO A 402 4.38 5.72 19.71
C PRO A 402 4.01 7.21 19.86
N GLU A 403 4.75 7.96 20.67
CA GLU A 403 4.53 9.38 20.96
C GLU A 403 4.98 10.29 19.81
N GLN A 404 6.01 9.88 19.07
CA GLN A 404 6.40 10.52 17.81
C GLN A 404 5.33 10.25 16.74
N ARG A 405 4.95 8.99 16.53
CA ARG A 405 3.91 8.60 15.57
C ARG A 405 2.59 9.30 15.83
N GLN A 406 2.16 9.42 17.09
CA GLN A 406 0.94 10.13 17.45
C GLN A 406 0.99 11.61 17.03
N ARG A 407 2.12 12.29 17.24
CA ARG A 407 2.33 13.69 16.83
C ARG A 407 2.38 13.84 15.31
N GLU A 408 3.11 12.96 14.61
CA GLU A 408 3.17 12.97 13.14
C GLU A 408 1.80 12.71 12.51
N VAL A 409 1.00 11.78 13.05
CA VAL A 409 -0.39 11.56 12.62
C VAL A 409 -1.26 12.80 12.87
N GLY A 410 -1.04 13.51 13.97
CA GLY A 410 -1.70 14.80 14.27
C GLY A 410 -1.47 15.87 13.20
N ARG A 411 -0.25 15.94 12.62
CA ARG A 411 0.11 16.95 11.61
C ARG A 411 -0.79 16.95 10.38
N LEU A 412 -1.37 15.81 9.99
CA LEU A 412 -2.32 15.76 8.86
C LEU A 412 -3.58 16.59 9.16
N ILE A 413 -4.07 16.54 10.40
CA ILE A 413 -5.22 17.32 10.83
C ILE A 413 -4.84 18.79 11.02
N ASP A 414 -3.65 19.08 11.53
CA ASP A 414 -3.13 20.46 11.58
C ASP A 414 -3.05 21.09 10.17
N TYR A 415 -2.60 20.35 9.16
CA TYR A 415 -2.61 20.81 7.76
C TYR A 415 -4.03 21.04 7.25
N ILE A 416 -4.97 20.13 7.54
CA ILE A 416 -6.37 20.27 7.15
C ILE A 416 -7.02 21.50 7.79
N HIS A 417 -6.77 21.77 9.07
CA HIS A 417 -7.34 22.91 9.79
C HIS A 417 -6.67 24.24 9.48
N LYS A 418 -5.39 24.24 9.06
CA LYS A 418 -4.63 25.46 8.73
C LYS A 418 -4.89 26.00 7.33
N ASP A 419 -5.31 25.17 6.37
CA ASP A 419 -5.59 25.60 4.99
C ASP A 419 -7.05 26.07 4.81
N ASP A 420 -7.24 27.37 4.60
CA ASP A 420 -8.54 28.00 4.39
C ASP A 420 -9.33 27.44 3.20
N ASN A 421 -8.65 26.92 2.16
CA ASN A 421 -9.30 26.34 0.99
C ASN A 421 -9.81 24.93 1.28
N VAL A 422 -9.03 24.14 2.03
CA VAL A 422 -9.47 22.82 2.55
C VAL A 422 -10.66 23.00 3.49
N GLN A 423 -10.58 23.98 4.40
CA GLN A 423 -11.68 24.32 5.30
C GLN A 423 -12.92 24.84 4.55
N ARG A 424 -12.75 25.58 3.44
CA ARG A 424 -13.87 26.00 2.59
C ARG A 424 -14.54 24.80 1.93
N GLU A 425 -13.79 23.92 1.26
CA GLU A 425 -14.32 22.71 0.64
C GLU A 425 -15.07 21.82 1.67
N LEU A 426 -14.49 21.61 2.86
CA LEU A 426 -15.14 20.87 3.96
C LEU A 426 -16.46 21.52 4.41
N ARG A 427 -16.48 22.84 4.64
CA ARG A 427 -17.70 23.58 5.00
C ARG A 427 -18.78 23.52 3.92
N ASP A 428 -18.39 23.64 2.66
CA ASP A 428 -19.30 23.58 1.52
C ASP A 428 -19.96 22.19 1.40
N TRP A 429 -19.17 21.12 1.65
CA TRP A 429 -19.70 19.76 1.82
C TRP A 429 -20.51 19.57 3.11
N GLY A 430 -20.43 20.47 4.09
CA GLY A 430 -21.09 20.35 5.40
C GLY A 430 -20.44 19.34 6.34
N LEU A 431 -19.13 19.12 6.18
CA LEU A 431 -18.29 18.14 6.87
C LEU A 431 -17.18 18.81 7.70
N SER A 432 -16.69 18.12 8.71
CA SER A 432 -15.55 18.53 9.54
C SER A 432 -14.81 17.33 10.12
N PHE A 433 -13.51 17.46 10.39
CA PHE A 433 -12.76 16.47 11.16
C PHE A 433 -12.55 16.94 12.60
N ASP A 434 -12.72 16.03 13.55
CA ASP A 434 -12.36 16.28 14.95
C ASP A 434 -10.84 16.53 15.08
N SER A 435 -10.43 17.55 15.83
CA SER A 435 -9.00 17.90 16.03
C SER A 435 -8.22 16.87 16.86
N ASN A 436 -8.91 15.98 17.58
CA ASN A 436 -8.30 15.02 18.49
C ASN A 436 -8.46 13.60 17.96
N LEU A 437 -7.43 12.78 18.19
CA LEU A 437 -7.50 11.34 17.94
C LEU A 437 -8.57 10.69 18.83
N LEU A 438 -9.31 9.74 18.25
CA LEU A 438 -10.37 9.01 18.96
C LEU A 438 -9.78 8.22 20.13
N SER A 439 -10.16 8.63 21.34
CA SER A 439 -9.97 7.87 22.58
C SER A 439 -11.08 6.85 22.79
N PHE A 440 -10.75 5.67 23.28
CA PHE A 440 -11.72 4.63 23.65
C PHE A 440 -11.25 3.79 24.85
N SER A 441 -12.15 3.00 25.42
CA SER A 441 -11.84 2.07 26.52
C SER A 441 -11.47 0.70 25.96
N GLY A 442 -10.21 0.31 26.13
CA GLY A 442 -9.72 -1.06 25.93
C GLY A 442 -9.72 -1.87 27.22
N ARG A 443 -9.28 -3.13 27.14
CA ARG A 443 -9.13 -4.03 28.29
C ARG A 443 -7.81 -4.80 28.23
N ILE A 444 -7.09 -4.83 29.35
CA ILE A 444 -5.88 -5.64 29.55
C ILE A 444 -6.32 -6.98 30.13
N LEU A 445 -6.16 -8.06 29.36
CA LEU A 445 -6.44 -9.42 29.83
C LEU A 445 -5.36 -9.90 30.80
N GLN A 446 -5.71 -10.89 31.62
CA GLN A 446 -4.76 -11.54 32.51
C GLN A 446 -3.74 -12.35 31.69
N ALA A 447 -2.47 -12.31 32.09
CA ALA A 447 -1.42 -13.11 31.43
C ALA A 447 -1.66 -14.61 31.65
N GLU A 448 -1.64 -15.37 30.55
CA GLU A 448 -1.84 -16.82 30.57
C GLU A 448 -0.68 -17.58 31.23
N LYS A 449 -0.99 -18.76 31.77
CA LYS A 449 0.00 -19.66 32.39
C LYS A 449 0.65 -20.54 31.33
N ILE A 450 1.98 -20.56 31.28
CA ILE A 450 2.72 -21.42 30.35
C ILE A 450 3.10 -22.72 31.08
N HIS A 451 2.64 -23.85 30.55
CA HIS A 451 2.96 -25.18 31.08
C HIS A 451 4.02 -25.85 30.21
N GLN A 452 5.16 -26.23 30.80
CA GLN A 452 6.26 -26.91 30.09
C GLN A 452 6.95 -27.91 31.01
N GLY A 453 7.13 -29.16 30.56
CA GLY A 453 7.88 -30.18 31.29
C GLY A 453 7.35 -30.46 32.71
N GLY A 454 6.03 -30.50 32.90
CA GLY A 454 5.39 -30.68 34.22
C GLY A 454 5.48 -29.47 35.16
N ARG A 455 6.10 -28.36 34.73
CA ARG A 455 6.20 -27.11 35.50
C ARG A 455 5.30 -26.04 34.93
N THR A 456 4.73 -25.22 35.80
CA THR A 456 3.94 -24.04 35.41
C THR A 456 4.83 -22.80 35.58
N VAL A 457 5.14 -22.13 34.48
CA VAL A 457 5.93 -20.90 34.47
C VAL A 457 5.00 -19.72 34.20
N ARG A 458 5.08 -18.68 35.04
CA ARG A 458 4.46 -17.38 34.72
C ARG A 458 5.40 -16.65 33.75
N PRO A 459 4.96 -16.20 32.57
CA PRO A 459 5.81 -15.43 31.69
C PRO A 459 6.25 -14.14 32.38
N PHE A 460 7.56 -13.90 32.42
CA PHE A 460 8.16 -12.68 32.98
C PHE A 460 8.03 -11.47 32.02
N VAL A 461 7.50 -11.69 30.82
CA VAL A 461 7.37 -10.71 29.75
C VAL A 461 5.92 -10.27 29.67
N LYS A 462 5.67 -8.96 29.79
CA LYS A 462 4.45 -8.35 29.26
C LYS A 462 4.44 -8.53 27.74
N LEU A 463 3.71 -9.54 27.27
CA LEU A 463 3.25 -9.57 25.89
C LEU A 463 2.10 -8.57 25.79
N ASP A 464 2.42 -7.32 25.44
CA ASP A 464 1.44 -6.27 25.13
C ASP A 464 0.78 -6.59 23.77
N LEU A 465 0.00 -7.66 23.77
CA LEU A 465 -0.67 -8.21 22.61
C LEU A 465 -1.97 -7.42 22.39
N VAL A 466 -1.82 -6.25 21.76
CA VAL A 466 -2.94 -5.40 21.37
C VAL A 466 -3.75 -6.10 20.28
N VAL A 467 -4.68 -6.95 20.69
CA VAL A 467 -5.74 -7.49 19.83
C VAL A 467 -6.75 -6.38 19.58
N LEU A 468 -6.37 -5.41 18.75
CA LEU A 468 -7.35 -4.73 17.92
C LEU A 468 -8.00 -5.84 17.09
N CYS A 469 -9.30 -6.07 17.30
CA CYS A 469 -10.07 -7.01 16.52
C CYS A 469 -10.24 -6.44 15.11
N ARG A 470 -9.18 -6.50 14.29
CA ARG A 470 -9.27 -6.29 12.85
C ARG A 470 -10.37 -7.21 12.35
N GLN A 471 -11.30 -6.61 11.65
CA GLN A 471 -12.41 -7.25 10.95
C GLN A 471 -11.84 -8.42 10.15
N GLN A 472 -12.06 -9.63 10.67
CA GLN A 472 -11.40 -10.82 10.17
C GLN A 472 -12.09 -11.22 8.86
N GLN A 473 -11.51 -10.79 7.75
CA GLN A 473 -12.02 -11.09 6.42
C GLN A 473 -12.13 -12.60 6.27
N LYS A 474 -13.37 -13.11 6.19
CA LYS A 474 -13.62 -14.51 5.86
C LYS A 474 -13.26 -14.70 4.40
N TRP A 475 -12.25 -15.52 4.15
CA TRP A 475 -11.99 -16.07 2.84
C TRP A 475 -13.09 -17.08 2.50
N MET A 476 -13.98 -16.67 1.61
CA MET A 476 -14.65 -17.52 0.62
C MET A 476 -14.26 -17.00 -0.77
#